data_AF-A0A6B3C9N1-F1
#
_entry.id   AF-A0A6B3C9N1-F1
#
_cell.length_a   1.000
_cell.length_b   1.000
_cell.length_c   1.000
_cell.angle_alpha   90.00
_cell.angle_beta   90.00
_cell.angle_gamma   90.00
#
_symmetry.space_group_name_H-M   'P 1'
#
loop_
_entity.id
_entity.type
_entity.pdbx_description
1 polymer ?
#
loop_
_entity_poly.entity_id
_entity_poly.type
_entity_poly.pdbx_seq_one_letter_code
_entity_poly.pdbx_strand_id
1 'polypeptide(L)'
;GSTAFDYASSTRVWDAKAHTAMRVDLPDGEPHRDSRDAVCWLNDARAMRDCIELQGLGFLVAEGLSGLDTTGEFKAWKKELGSSGGKVREYVPSTGHSRLRKASFTPLELRAVWIEGLLDLRRAITAGWLSQSAQPNWEGTVARNDKFKARFA
;
A
#
# COMPACT_ATOMS: atom_id res chain seq x y z
N GLY A 1 7.19 -6.82 8.42
CA GLY A 1 7.60 -5.70 7.55
C GLY A 1 8.45 -4.74 8.34
N SER A 2 9.07 -3.75 7.69
CA SER A 2 9.83 -2.70 8.35
C SER A 2 9.34 -1.35 7.85
N THR A 3 8.09 -0.99 8.20
CA THR A 3 7.65 0.38 7.98
C THR A 3 8.41 1.27 8.97
N ALA A 4 9.17 2.21 8.45
CA ALA A 4 9.75 3.29 9.23
C ALA A 4 8.90 4.53 9.00
N PHE A 5 8.44 5.15 10.08
CA PHE A 5 7.73 6.41 10.03
C PHE A 5 8.70 7.56 10.29
N ASP A 6 8.43 8.70 9.67
CA ASP A 6 9.13 9.94 9.97
C ASP A 6 8.52 10.58 11.22
N TYR A 7 9.12 10.25 12.36
CA TYR A 7 8.75 10.82 13.66
C TYR A 7 9.32 12.23 13.87
N ALA A 8 10.13 12.76 12.95
CA ALA A 8 10.68 14.11 13.05
C ALA A 8 9.71 15.20 12.56
N SER A 9 8.56 14.81 12.01
CA SER A 9 7.47 15.74 11.67
C SER A 9 7.11 16.61 12.88
N SER A 10 7.11 17.94 12.68
CA SER A 10 6.80 18.92 13.71
C SER A 10 5.32 18.96 14.12
N THR A 11 4.47 18.20 13.42
CA THR A 11 3.04 18.11 13.71
C THR A 11 2.70 16.72 14.25
N ARG A 12 2.34 15.79 13.37
CA ARG A 12 2.07 14.39 13.66
C ARG A 12 2.54 13.54 12.48
N VAL A 13 2.64 12.22 12.70
CA VAL A 13 2.98 11.28 11.62
C VAL A 13 1.81 11.13 10.65
N TRP A 14 2.10 11.35 9.36
CA TRP A 14 1.20 11.07 8.25
C TRP A 14 1.90 10.16 7.23
N ASP A 15 1.16 9.20 6.68
CA ASP A 15 1.63 8.35 5.59
C ASP A 15 0.71 8.45 4.38
N ALA A 16 1.31 8.62 3.19
CA ALA A 16 0.58 8.77 1.95
C ALA A 16 0.46 7.44 1.20
N LYS A 17 -0.73 7.18 0.66
CA LYS A 17 -1.03 5.98 -0.14
C LYS A 17 -1.69 6.36 -1.45
N ALA A 18 -1.21 5.74 -2.54
CA ALA A 18 -1.88 5.75 -3.84
C ALA A 18 -2.61 4.43 -4.06
N HIS A 19 -3.94 4.48 -3.96
CA HIS A 19 -4.83 3.33 -4.05
C HIS A 19 -5.55 3.30 -5.41
N THR A 20 -5.64 2.10 -6.00
CA THR A 20 -6.37 1.90 -7.25
C THR A 20 -7.85 1.77 -6.91
N ALA A 21 -8.66 2.74 -7.28
CA ALA A 21 -10.12 2.61 -7.22
C ALA A 21 -10.69 2.02 -8.51
N MET A 22 -10.05 2.35 -9.63
CA MET A 22 -10.34 1.85 -10.97
C MET A 22 -9.03 1.60 -11.70
N ARG A 23 -9.02 0.70 -12.67
CA ARG A 23 -7.84 0.43 -13.48
C ARG A 23 -8.16 0.36 -14.97
N VAL A 24 -7.13 0.59 -15.74
CA VAL A 24 -7.07 0.36 -17.19
C VAL A 24 -5.93 -0.62 -17.44
N ASP A 25 -6.22 -1.77 -18.04
CA ASP A 25 -5.22 -2.81 -18.29
C ASP A 25 -4.43 -2.56 -19.60
N LEU A 26 -5.08 -1.96 -20.60
CA LEU A 26 -4.47 -1.63 -21.90
C LEU A 26 -4.67 -0.14 -22.19
N PRO A 27 -3.76 0.56 -22.89
CA PRO A 27 -3.85 2.00 -23.11
C PRO A 27 -5.21 2.50 -23.62
N ASP A 28 -5.85 1.75 -24.52
CA ASP A 28 -7.16 2.06 -25.12
C ASP A 28 -8.32 1.28 -24.46
N GLY A 29 -8.07 0.67 -23.31
CA GLY A 29 -9.04 -0.12 -22.58
C GLY A 29 -9.99 0.73 -21.73
N GLU A 30 -11.18 0.20 -21.50
CA GLU A 30 -12.17 0.88 -20.65
C GLU A 30 -11.81 0.76 -19.15
N PRO A 31 -11.93 1.86 -18.39
CA PRO A 31 -11.81 1.85 -16.93
C PRO A 31 -12.79 0.86 -16.29
N HIS A 32 -12.28 -0.04 -15.44
CA HIS A 32 -13.12 -0.98 -14.70
C HIS A 32 -12.65 -1.15 -13.26
N ARG A 33 -13.53 -1.69 -12.42
CA ARG A 33 -13.24 -2.05 -11.03
C ARG A 33 -12.84 -3.52 -10.95
N ASP A 34 -11.83 -3.81 -10.16
CA ASP A 34 -11.39 -5.18 -9.85
C ASP A 34 -11.59 -5.46 -8.36
N SER A 35 -12.12 -6.63 -8.01
CA SER A 35 -12.34 -7.00 -6.60
C SER A 35 -11.03 -7.06 -5.80
N ARG A 36 -9.89 -7.29 -6.47
CA ARG A 36 -8.54 -7.25 -5.89
C ARG A 36 -8.09 -5.84 -5.50
N ASP A 37 -8.75 -4.82 -6.05
CA ASP A 37 -8.51 -3.41 -5.75
C ASP A 37 -9.46 -2.85 -4.70
N ALA A 38 -10.49 -3.59 -4.29
CA ALA A 38 -11.40 -3.15 -3.24
C ALA A 38 -10.75 -3.03 -1.83
N VAL A 39 -9.45 -3.26 -1.72
CA VAL A 39 -8.69 -3.27 -0.47
C VAL A 39 -7.41 -2.47 -0.61
N CYS A 40 -7.29 -1.40 0.16
CA CYS A 40 -6.08 -0.64 0.30
C CYS A 40 -5.16 -1.28 1.33
N TRP A 41 -4.01 -1.80 0.89
CA TRP A 41 -2.99 -2.29 1.81
C TRP A 41 -2.28 -1.11 2.48
N LEU A 42 -2.29 -1.10 3.81
CA LEU A 42 -1.60 -0.12 4.63
C LEU A 42 -0.22 -0.65 5.06
N ASN A 43 0.27 -0.15 6.18
CA ASN A 43 1.60 -0.42 6.69
C ASN A 43 1.67 -1.69 7.54
N ASP A 44 2.89 -1.99 7.97
CA ASP A 44 3.18 -3.04 8.93
C ASP A 44 2.33 -2.88 10.20
N ALA A 45 1.68 -3.96 10.63
CA ALA A 45 0.71 -3.93 11.72
C ALA A 45 1.36 -3.58 13.06
N ARG A 46 2.59 -4.04 13.30
CA ARG A 46 3.33 -3.70 14.52
C ARG A 46 3.73 -2.23 14.49
N ALA A 47 4.38 -1.79 13.42
CA ALA A 47 4.80 -0.39 13.29
C ALA A 47 3.61 0.59 13.41
N MET A 48 2.46 0.25 12.81
CA MET A 48 1.25 1.05 12.97
C MET A 48 0.77 1.11 14.42
N ARG A 49 0.72 -0.02 15.13
CA ARG A 49 0.31 -0.05 16.55
C ARG A 49 1.25 0.81 17.39
N ASP A 50 2.56 0.64 17.21
CA ASP A 50 3.59 1.38 17.95
C ASP A 50 3.44 2.90 17.71
N CYS A 51 3.24 3.32 16.45
CA CYS A 51 3.03 4.74 16.12
C CYS A 51 1.71 5.29 16.69
N ILE A 52 0.61 4.52 16.54
CA ILE A 52 -0.72 4.91 17.02
C ILE A 52 -0.72 5.05 18.54
N GLU A 53 -0.08 4.13 19.26
CA GLU A 53 0.04 4.19 20.71
C GLU A 53 0.87 5.39 21.16
N LEU A 54 1.92 5.74 20.41
CA LEU A 54 2.80 6.86 20.74
C LEU A 54 2.14 8.23 20.52
N GLN A 55 1.47 8.45 19.40
CA GLN A 55 0.99 9.79 19.00
C GLN A 55 -0.20 9.80 18.02
N GLY A 56 -0.83 8.65 17.78
CA GLY A 56 -1.76 8.48 16.66
C GLY A 56 -1.06 8.34 15.31
N LEU A 57 -1.84 8.12 14.25
CA LEU A 57 -1.34 7.98 12.88
C LEU A 57 -2.37 8.46 11.86
N GLY A 58 -1.92 9.29 10.93
CA GLY A 58 -2.71 9.78 9.81
C GLY A 58 -2.39 9.07 8.51
N PHE A 59 -3.41 8.90 7.66
CA PHE A 59 -3.28 8.44 6.28
C PHE A 59 -3.88 9.47 5.33
N LEU A 60 -3.13 9.81 4.28
CA LEU A 60 -3.63 10.50 3.10
C LEU A 60 -3.72 9.47 1.97
N VAL A 61 -4.94 9.10 1.58
CA VAL A 61 -5.18 8.09 0.56
C VAL A 61 -5.71 8.78 -0.70
N ALA A 62 -4.88 8.85 -1.73
CA ALA A 62 -5.32 9.22 -3.06
C ALA A 62 -5.87 7.96 -3.74
N GLU A 63 -7.18 7.95 -3.97
CA GLU A 63 -7.86 6.95 -4.77
C GLU A 63 -7.90 7.42 -6.21
N GLY A 64 -7.57 6.53 -7.15
CA GLY A 64 -7.44 6.96 -8.54
C GLY A 64 -7.53 5.86 -9.58
N LEU A 65 -7.56 6.31 -10.82
CA LEU A 65 -7.46 5.48 -12.01
C LEU A 65 -6.00 5.09 -12.23
N SER A 66 -5.70 3.80 -12.18
CA SER A 66 -4.35 3.29 -12.42
C SER A 66 -4.23 2.66 -13.82
N GLY A 67 -3.28 3.13 -14.62
CA GLY A 67 -2.85 2.38 -15.80
C GLY A 67 -1.80 1.34 -15.40
N LEU A 68 -2.01 0.08 -15.78
CA LEU A 68 -1.12 -1.01 -15.43
C LEU A 68 0.02 -1.18 -16.45
N ASP A 69 1.20 -1.53 -15.95
CA ASP A 69 2.38 -1.88 -16.75
C ASP A 69 2.23 -3.29 -17.33
N THR A 70 1.42 -3.45 -18.38
CA THR A 70 1.17 -4.75 -19.02
C THR A 70 2.30 -5.20 -19.95
N THR A 71 3.08 -4.27 -20.51
CA THR A 71 4.25 -4.56 -21.35
C THR A 71 5.49 -4.90 -20.52
N GLY A 72 5.55 -4.44 -19.27
CA GLY A 72 6.70 -4.63 -18.38
C GLY A 72 7.83 -3.62 -18.62
N GLU A 73 7.66 -2.67 -19.53
CA GLU A 73 8.64 -1.64 -19.85
C GLU A 73 8.90 -0.73 -18.64
N PHE A 74 7.85 -0.36 -17.90
CA PHE A 74 8.02 0.48 -16.71
C PHE A 74 8.76 -0.28 -15.61
N LYS A 75 8.49 -1.58 -15.44
CA LYS A 75 9.26 -2.45 -14.54
C LYS A 75 10.73 -2.55 -14.95
N ALA A 76 11.02 -2.69 -16.24
CA ALA A 76 12.38 -2.77 -16.79
C ALA A 76 13.15 -1.47 -16.55
N TRP A 77 12.59 -0.33 -16.98
CA TRP A 77 13.13 1.01 -16.73
C TRP A 77 13.43 1.24 -15.25
N LYS A 78 12.49 0.91 -14.35
CA LYS A 78 12.70 1.07 -12.91
C LYS A 78 13.79 0.15 -12.35
N LYS A 79 13.97 -1.05 -12.92
CA LYS A 79 15.06 -1.95 -12.53
C LYS A 79 16.41 -1.37 -12.93
N GLU A 80 16.53 -0.83 -14.14
CA GLU A 80 17.75 -0.18 -14.64
C GLU A 80 18.13 1.02 -13.76
N LEU A 81 17.18 1.92 -13.49
CA LEU A 81 17.37 3.07 -12.61
C LEU A 81 17.80 2.68 -11.18
N GLY A 82 17.23 1.60 -10.63
CA GLY A 82 17.60 1.09 -9.31
C GLY A 82 18.96 0.39 -9.27
N SER A 83 19.37 -0.21 -10.39
CA SER A 83 20.65 -0.90 -10.52
C SER A 83 21.83 0.07 -10.54
N SER A 84 21.64 1.27 -11.11
CA SER A 84 22.64 2.36 -11.02
C SER A 84 22.84 2.90 -9.59
N GLY A 85 21.93 2.62 -8.65
CA GLY A 85 21.97 3.08 -7.26
C GLY A 85 22.42 2.05 -6.21
N GLY A 86 22.87 0.86 -6.62
CA GLY A 86 23.54 -0.11 -5.73
C GLY A 86 22.64 -0.99 -4.85
N LYS A 87 21.32 -1.07 -5.06
CA LYS A 87 20.45 -2.03 -4.36
C LYS A 87 19.54 -2.78 -5.33
N VAL A 88 20.04 -3.89 -5.88
CA VAL A 88 19.20 -4.88 -6.54
C VAL A 88 19.02 -6.06 -5.58
N ARG A 89 17.93 -6.05 -4.81
CA ARG A 89 17.40 -7.30 -4.24
C ARG A 89 16.49 -7.92 -5.28
N GLU A 90 16.82 -9.11 -5.74
CA GLU A 90 15.98 -9.85 -6.68
C GLU A 90 14.69 -10.25 -5.96
N TYR A 91 13.56 -9.69 -6.41
CA TYR A 91 12.24 -10.01 -5.87
C TYR A 91 11.65 -11.17 -6.66
N VAL A 92 11.48 -12.32 -6.00
CA VAL A 92 10.77 -13.47 -6.55
C VAL A 92 9.34 -13.51 -5.97
N PRO A 93 8.28 -13.44 -6.79
CA PRO A 93 6.91 -13.58 -6.31
C PRO A 93 6.63 -15.03 -5.89
N SER A 94 6.06 -15.27 -4.70
CA SER A 94 5.63 -16.62 -4.26
C SER A 94 4.59 -17.26 -5.16
N THR A 95 3.80 -16.46 -5.88
CA THR A 95 2.76 -16.93 -6.79
C THR A 95 3.27 -17.16 -8.21
N GLY A 96 4.58 -17.03 -8.46
CA GLY A 96 5.18 -16.99 -9.81
C GLY A 96 4.84 -15.73 -10.60
N HIS A 97 3.75 -15.04 -10.27
CA HIS A 97 3.29 -13.82 -10.90
C HIS A 97 3.45 -12.61 -9.96
N SER A 98 4.27 -11.64 -10.38
CA SER A 98 4.35 -10.34 -9.70
C SER A 98 3.08 -9.54 -10.00
N ARG A 99 2.54 -8.79 -9.02
CA ARG A 99 1.48 -7.82 -9.31
C ARG A 99 1.99 -6.82 -10.35
N LEU A 100 1.17 -6.55 -11.37
CA LEU A 100 1.47 -5.51 -12.35
C LEU A 100 1.69 -4.18 -11.61
N ARG A 101 2.67 -3.42 -12.08
CA ARG A 101 3.00 -2.10 -11.51
C ARG A 101 2.02 -1.08 -12.07
N LYS A 102 1.76 -0.01 -11.31
CA LYS A 102 1.06 1.17 -11.81
C LYS A 102 2.06 1.98 -12.64
N ALA A 103 1.86 2.05 -13.95
CA ALA A 103 2.65 2.86 -14.86
C ALA A 103 2.13 4.31 -14.89
N SER A 104 0.83 4.51 -14.72
CA SER A 104 0.19 5.82 -14.61
C SER A 104 -0.82 5.86 -13.47
N PHE A 105 -1.11 7.06 -12.99
CA PHE A 105 -2.09 7.28 -11.93
C PHE A 105 -2.78 8.63 -12.10
N THR A 106 -4.11 8.62 -12.26
CA THR A 106 -4.94 9.83 -12.24
C THR A 106 -5.74 9.87 -10.95
N PRO A 107 -5.48 10.82 -10.03
CA PRO A 107 -6.26 10.94 -8.80
C PRO A 107 -7.73 11.24 -9.12
N LEU A 108 -8.63 10.57 -8.42
CA LEU A 108 -10.08 10.76 -8.52
C LEU A 108 -10.64 11.31 -7.20
N GLU A 109 -10.16 10.81 -6.07
CA GLU A 109 -10.59 11.21 -4.73
C GLU A 109 -9.38 11.26 -3.78
N LEU A 110 -9.40 12.20 -2.84
CA LEU A 110 -8.45 12.26 -1.75
C LEU A 110 -9.18 12.07 -0.42
N ARG A 111 -8.78 11.05 0.32
CA ARG A 111 -9.31 10.75 1.67
C ARG A 111 -8.24 11.00 2.72
N ALA A 112 -8.63 11.65 3.81
CA ALA A 112 -7.80 11.78 5.00
C ALA A 112 -8.43 10.97 6.13
N VAL A 113 -7.65 10.08 6.74
CA VAL A 113 -8.10 9.24 7.85
C VAL A 113 -7.12 9.39 9.00
N TRP A 114 -7.65 9.63 10.20
CA TRP A 114 -6.85 9.77 11.40
C TRP A 114 -7.26 8.71 12.43
N ILE A 115 -6.28 8.01 13.01
CA ILE A 115 -6.46 7.05 14.10
C ILE A 115 -5.74 7.61 15.32
N GLU A 116 -6.49 8.15 16.28
CA GLU A 116 -5.92 8.86 17.44
C GLU A 116 -5.19 7.93 18.40
N GLY A 117 -5.71 6.72 18.61
CA GLY A 117 -5.13 5.79 19.58
C GLY A 117 -5.65 4.36 19.42
N LEU A 118 -5.19 3.47 20.31
CA LEU A 118 -5.49 2.04 20.20
C LEU A 118 -6.98 1.70 20.33
N LEU A 119 -7.76 2.52 21.05
CA LEU A 119 -9.22 2.36 21.11
C LEU A 119 -9.87 2.60 19.76
N ASP A 120 -9.47 3.65 19.05
CA ASP A 120 -10.00 3.98 17.73
C ASP A 120 -9.55 2.97 16.68
N LEU A 121 -8.32 2.44 16.80
CA LEU A 121 -7.88 1.31 15.97
C LEU A 121 -8.78 0.09 16.17
N ARG A 122 -9.13 -0.25 17.42
CA ARG A 122 -10.04 -1.37 17.71
C ARG A 122 -11.44 -1.12 17.15
N ARG A 123 -11.97 0.10 17.31
CA ARG A 123 -13.26 0.51 16.73
C ARG A 123 -13.26 0.38 15.21
N ALA A 124 -12.18 0.81 14.56
CA ALA A 124 -12.02 0.67 13.10
C ALA A 124 -12.05 -0.80 12.64
N ILE A 125 -11.41 -1.69 13.41
CA ILE A 125 -11.42 -3.12 13.14
C ILE A 125 -12.82 -3.70 13.36
N THR A 126 -13.48 -3.37 14.47
CA THR A 126 -14.85 -3.84 14.77
C THR A 126 -15.87 -3.32 13.75
N ALA A 127 -15.72 -2.09 13.27
CA ALA A 127 -16.54 -1.51 12.21
C ALA A 127 -16.28 -2.14 10.83
N GLY A 128 -15.25 -3.01 10.69
CA GLY A 128 -14.99 -3.79 9.50
C GLY A 128 -14.29 -3.05 8.36
N TRP A 129 -14.06 -1.73 8.49
CA TRP A 129 -13.34 -0.98 7.47
C TRP A 129 -11.82 -1.16 7.56
N LEU A 130 -11.30 -1.64 8.69
CA LEU A 130 -9.88 -1.98 8.87
C LEU A 130 -9.74 -3.45 9.27
N SER A 131 -8.72 -4.14 8.77
CA SER A 131 -8.45 -5.54 9.11
C SER A 131 -6.96 -5.84 9.09
N GLN A 132 -6.51 -6.70 10.02
CA GLN A 132 -5.15 -7.24 9.99
C GLN A 132 -5.12 -8.47 9.09
N SER A 133 -4.06 -8.62 8.30
CA SER A 133 -3.84 -9.82 7.51
C SER A 133 -2.36 -10.13 7.43
N ALA A 134 -2.06 -11.43 7.44
CA ALA A 134 -0.75 -11.91 7.06
C ALA A 134 -0.29 -11.24 5.77
N GLN A 135 0.94 -10.74 5.77
CA GLN A 135 1.61 -10.43 4.53
C GLN A 135 1.88 -11.78 3.83
N PRO A 136 1.36 -12.04 2.61
CA PRO A 136 1.61 -13.30 1.90
C PRO A 136 3.08 -13.73 1.75
N ASN A 137 3.75 -14.41 2.69
CA ASN A 137 5.20 -14.73 2.62
C ASN A 137 5.74 -15.12 1.21
N TRP A 138 6.59 -14.27 0.61
CA TRP A 138 7.03 -14.38 -0.79
C TRP A 138 8.40 -15.05 -0.96
N GLU A 139 9.17 -15.17 0.13
CA GLU A 139 10.58 -15.58 0.09
C GLU A 139 10.90 -16.73 1.07
N GLY A 140 9.91 -17.25 1.81
CA GLY A 140 10.04 -18.46 2.64
C GLY A 140 11.03 -18.40 3.82
N THR A 141 11.86 -17.37 3.93
CA THR A 141 13.06 -17.37 4.77
C THR A 141 13.03 -16.37 5.92
N VAL A 142 12.09 -15.41 5.93
CA VAL A 142 11.91 -14.45 7.03
C VAL A 142 10.44 -14.27 7.34
N ALA A 143 10.03 -14.57 8.58
CA ALA A 143 8.70 -14.26 9.06
C ALA A 143 8.45 -12.75 8.93
N ARG A 144 7.46 -12.35 8.12
CA ARG A 144 7.07 -10.94 7.95
C ARG A 144 5.89 -10.67 8.85
N ASN A 145 5.96 -9.59 9.65
CA ASN A 145 4.77 -9.14 10.37
C ASN A 145 3.62 -8.89 9.40
N ASP A 146 2.42 -9.07 9.93
CA ASP A 146 1.16 -8.74 9.28
C ASP A 146 1.11 -7.28 8.85
N LYS A 147 0.16 -6.99 7.95
CA LYS A 147 -0.19 -5.62 7.57
C LYS A 147 -1.65 -5.35 7.89
N PHE A 148 -1.96 -4.07 8.05
CA PHE A 148 -3.34 -3.63 7.99
C PHE A 148 -3.80 -3.42 6.55
N LYS A 149 -5.10 -3.63 6.35
CA LYS A 149 -5.85 -3.43 5.11
C LYS A 149 -7.05 -2.58 5.42
N ALA A 150 -7.34 -1.61 4.58
CA ALA A 150 -8.53 -0.78 4.67
C ALA A 150 -9.49 -1.06 3.50
N ARG A 151 -10.78 -1.01 3.79
CA ARG A 151 -11.87 -0.91 2.82
C ARG A 151 -12.55 0.43 3.07
N PHE A 152 -12.19 1.43 2.26
CA PHE A 152 -12.85 2.72 2.32
C PHE A 152 -14.24 2.58 1.69
N ALA A 153 -15.27 3.00 2.41
CA ALA A 153 -16.67 3.00 1.96
C ALA A 153 -16.97 4.23 1.09
#